data_AF-A0A3M6YV62-F1
#
_entry.id   AF-A0A3M6YV62-F1
#
_cell.length_a   1.000
_cell.length_b   1.000
_cell.length_c   1.000
_cell.angle_alpha   90.00
_cell.angle_beta   90.00
_cell.angle_gamma   90.00
#
_symmetry.space_group_name_H-M   'P 1'
#
loop_
_entity.id
_entity.type
_entity.pdbx_description
1 polymer ?
#
loop_
_entity_poly.entity_id
_entity_poly.type
_entity_poly.pdbx_seq_one_letter_code
_entity_poly.pdbx_strand_id
1 'polypeptide(L)'
;MMLNTAPVLLLFHPTTGPNAKLDNTPSRYDFSTGTDKAEPIHAWLTRQLPNIPHPEFRRPINYVKIAITTTAVLGLITFGTVAAPYLLPIIQNRNLWAAVSLIAVLLFTSGHMFNHIRKVPYVAADGKGGVSYFAGGFQNQFGLETQIVAALCKSFYFLFFSWILLSPWLLLPLLSILLEIFRKGKGAMLEETGTQEAERGREEERELKSVVIQFQEDFSR
;
A
#
# COMPACT_ATOMS: atom_id res chain seq x y z
N MET A 1 -24.17 27.65 41.93
CA MET A 1 -23.06 28.60 42.17
C MET A 1 -21.80 27.77 42.38
N MET A 2 -20.83 27.83 41.47
CA MET A 2 -19.53 27.18 41.65
C MET A 2 -18.68 28.07 42.55
N LEU A 3 -18.37 27.63 43.76
CA LEU A 3 -17.29 28.26 44.54
C LEU A 3 -15.98 27.91 43.83
N ASN A 4 -15.36 28.92 43.22
CA ASN A 4 -14.00 28.79 42.74
C ASN A 4 -13.06 28.82 43.96
N THR A 5 -12.83 27.66 44.57
CA THR A 5 -11.86 27.48 45.68
C THR A 5 -10.42 27.46 45.16
N ALA A 6 -10.12 28.21 44.10
CA ALA A 6 -8.75 28.35 43.63
C ALA A 6 -7.98 29.13 44.70
N PRO A 7 -6.87 28.60 45.22
CA PRO A 7 -6.04 29.35 46.15
C PRO A 7 -5.58 30.66 45.50
N VAL A 8 -5.27 31.67 46.30
CA VAL A 8 -4.78 32.95 45.78
C VAL A 8 -3.45 33.19 46.44
N LEU A 9 -2.41 33.42 45.63
CA LEU A 9 -1.11 33.79 46.16
C LEU A 9 -1.05 35.30 46.34
N LEU A 10 -0.85 35.74 47.58
CA LEU A 10 -0.71 37.13 47.95
C LEU A 10 0.77 37.41 48.25
N LEU A 11 1.38 38.31 47.48
CA LEU A 11 2.71 38.81 47.77
C LEU A 11 2.59 40.15 48.51
N PHE A 12 3.18 40.20 49.70
CA PHE A 12 3.34 41.42 50.47
C PHE A 12 4.70 42.05 50.16
N HIS A 13 4.68 43.31 49.70
CA HIS A 13 5.91 44.06 49.45
C HIS A 13 6.53 44.51 50.79
N PRO A 14 7.86 44.63 50.88
CA PRO A 14 8.51 45.11 52.10
C PRO A 14 8.07 46.54 52.42
N THR A 15 7.71 46.80 53.67
CA THR A 15 7.27 48.12 54.16
C THR A 15 8.43 48.98 54.69
N THR A 16 9.61 48.37 54.87
CA THR A 16 10.83 49.01 55.37
C THR A 16 12.04 48.56 54.55
N GLY A 17 12.96 49.48 54.23
CA GLY A 17 14.23 49.18 53.54
C GLY A 17 14.34 49.78 52.13
N PRO A 18 15.45 49.49 51.39
CA PRO A 18 15.79 50.16 50.13
C PRO A 18 14.79 49.94 48.97
N ASN A 19 14.01 48.86 49.01
CA ASN A 19 13.02 48.49 48.00
C ASN A 19 11.58 48.59 48.53
N ALA A 20 11.35 49.40 49.57
CA ALA A 20 10.03 49.57 50.16
C ALA A 20 9.07 50.30 49.20
N LYS A 21 7.87 49.75 49.02
CA LYS A 21 6.81 50.40 48.25
C LYS A 21 5.91 51.20 49.19
N LEU A 22 5.57 52.44 48.80
CA LEU A 22 4.67 53.32 49.52
C LEU A 22 3.22 52.82 49.56
N ASP A 23 2.85 51.99 48.58
CA ASP A 23 1.53 51.36 48.52
C ASP A 23 1.56 49.99 49.24
N ASN A 24 0.65 49.82 50.20
CA ASN A 24 0.52 48.62 51.02
C ASN A 24 -0.45 47.58 50.38
N THR A 25 -0.84 47.78 49.13
CA THR A 25 -1.70 46.83 48.41
C THR A 25 -0.93 45.53 48.09
N PRO A 26 -1.41 44.37 48.56
CA PRO A 26 -0.77 43.10 48.25
C PRO A 26 -0.98 42.75 46.79
N SER A 27 0.08 42.30 46.13
CA SER A 27 -0.03 41.84 44.74
C SER A 27 -0.66 40.45 44.71
N ARG A 28 -1.72 40.30 43.91
CA ARG A 28 -2.52 39.08 43.82
C ARG A 28 -2.17 38.27 42.57
N TYR A 29 -1.86 36.99 42.73
CA TYR A 29 -1.80 36.01 41.65
C TYR A 29 -2.98 35.03 41.77
N ASP A 30 -3.72 34.87 40.68
CA ASP A 30 -4.88 33.97 40.62
C ASP A 30 -4.56 32.70 39.82
N PHE A 31 -4.78 31.53 40.42
CA PHE A 31 -4.60 30.23 39.75
C PHE A 31 -5.75 29.91 38.77
N SER A 32 -6.81 30.73 38.69
CA SER A 32 -7.93 30.55 37.75
C SER A 32 -7.53 30.59 36.28
N THR A 33 -6.31 31.08 35.97
CA THR A 33 -5.79 31.18 34.60
C THR A 33 -5.24 29.84 34.07
N GLY A 34 -5.35 28.75 34.85
CA GLY A 34 -4.98 27.39 34.41
C GLY A 34 -3.50 27.07 34.56
N THR A 35 -2.83 27.73 35.51
CA THR A 35 -1.37 27.68 35.62
C THR A 35 -0.91 26.89 36.85
N ASP A 36 -1.14 25.58 36.86
CA ASP A 36 -0.66 24.66 37.92
C ASP A 36 0.85 24.35 37.81
N LYS A 37 1.61 25.21 37.13
CA LYS A 37 3.05 25.05 36.90
C LYS A 37 3.80 26.08 37.72
N ALA A 38 4.97 25.70 38.21
CA ALA A 38 5.72 26.53 39.12
C ALA A 38 6.53 27.64 38.41
N GLU A 39 6.77 27.55 37.09
CA GLU A 39 7.48 28.57 36.31
C GLU A 39 6.74 29.90 36.25
N PRO A 40 5.43 29.94 35.96
CA PRO A 40 4.76 31.23 35.83
C PRO A 40 4.57 31.92 37.17
N ILE A 41 4.52 31.14 38.26
CA ILE A 41 4.55 31.65 39.64
C ILE A 41 5.92 32.27 39.94
N HIS A 42 7.01 31.56 39.62
CA HIS A 42 8.38 32.06 39.81
C HIS A 42 8.67 33.29 38.94
N ALA A 43 8.21 33.30 37.69
CA ALA A 43 8.33 34.44 36.80
C ALA A 43 7.51 35.66 37.27
N TRP A 44 6.30 35.43 37.79
CA TRP A 44 5.47 36.47 38.39
C TRP A 44 6.14 37.05 39.65
N LEU A 45 6.67 36.19 40.52
CA LEU A 45 7.40 36.58 41.73
C LEU A 45 8.65 37.40 41.38
N THR A 46 9.43 36.94 40.41
CA THR A 46 10.66 37.62 39.96
C THR A 46 10.38 39.02 39.42
N ARG A 47 9.26 39.21 38.70
CA ARG A 47 8.84 40.53 38.20
C ARG A 47 8.42 41.49 39.31
N GLN A 48 7.95 40.96 40.44
CA GLN A 48 7.44 41.78 41.54
C GLN A 48 8.51 42.22 42.53
N LEU A 49 9.65 41.49 42.58
CA LEU A 49 10.80 41.80 43.42
C LEU A 49 12.02 42.18 42.55
N PRO A 50 12.08 43.40 41.97
CA PRO A 50 13.28 43.87 41.30
C PRO A 50 14.42 44.05 42.31
N ASN A 51 15.64 43.63 41.96
CA ASN A 51 16.88 43.81 42.74
C ASN A 51 16.96 43.03 44.08
N ILE A 52 16.23 41.93 44.21
CA ILE A 52 16.31 41.00 45.37
C ILE A 52 16.81 39.64 44.85
N PRO A 53 17.74 38.94 45.53
CA PRO A 53 18.12 37.57 45.15
C PRO A 53 16.91 36.63 45.21
N HIS A 54 16.51 36.08 44.06
CA HIS A 54 15.38 35.15 43.97
C HIS A 54 15.81 33.71 44.33
N PRO A 55 14.92 32.90 44.91
CA PRO A 55 15.22 31.49 45.18
C PRO A 55 15.40 30.69 43.88
N GLU A 56 16.39 29.79 43.87
CA GLU A 56 16.70 28.93 42.72
C GLU A 56 15.54 27.94 42.46
N PHE A 57 15.08 27.89 41.21
CA PHE A 57 13.99 27.01 40.81
C PHE A 57 14.53 25.64 40.39
N ARG A 58 14.37 24.62 41.26
CA ARG A 58 14.77 23.24 40.97
C ARG A 58 13.56 22.30 40.92
N ARG A 59 13.25 21.78 39.73
CA ARG A 59 12.23 20.72 39.60
C ARG A 59 12.78 19.38 40.10
N PRO A 60 12.03 18.64 40.94
CA PRO A 60 12.40 17.27 41.28
C PRO A 60 12.33 16.38 40.02
N ILE A 61 13.27 15.46 39.89
CA ILE A 61 13.31 14.50 38.79
C ILE A 61 12.10 13.58 38.91
N ASN A 62 11.30 13.48 37.84
CA ASN A 62 10.15 12.58 37.81
C ASN A 62 10.61 11.15 37.44
N TYR A 63 10.99 10.38 38.46
CA TYR A 63 11.40 8.98 38.29
C TYR A 63 10.30 8.09 37.71
N VAL A 64 9.02 8.39 37.99
CA VAL A 64 7.88 7.64 37.43
C VAL A 64 7.79 7.82 35.93
N LYS A 65 7.94 9.04 35.42
CA LYS A 65 7.98 9.30 33.98
C LYS A 65 9.16 8.57 33.32
N ILE A 66 10.32 8.57 33.97
CA ILE A 66 11.50 7.85 33.47
C ILE A 66 11.20 6.35 33.42
N ALA A 67 10.69 5.76 34.51
CA ALA A 67 10.35 4.34 34.58
C ALA A 67 9.29 3.94 33.54
N ILE A 68 8.23 4.72 33.37
CA ILE A 68 7.20 4.44 32.35
C ILE A 68 7.81 4.52 30.95
N THR A 69 8.62 5.54 30.69
CA THR A 69 9.23 5.71 29.35
C THR A 69 10.20 4.58 29.06
N THR A 70 11.04 4.17 30.02
CA THR A 70 11.99 3.07 29.83
C THR A 70 11.27 1.73 29.70
N THR A 71 10.28 1.44 30.54
CA THR A 71 9.48 0.22 30.43
C THR A 71 8.68 0.19 29.13
N ALA A 72 8.13 1.31 28.66
CA ALA A 72 7.41 1.38 27.40
C ALA A 72 8.35 1.14 26.21
N VAL A 73 9.54 1.76 26.20
CA VAL A 73 10.54 1.57 25.14
C VAL A 73 11.02 0.12 25.11
N LEU A 74 11.39 -0.44 26.26
CA LEU A 74 11.80 -1.84 26.36
C LEU A 74 10.67 -2.78 25.95
N GLY A 75 9.45 -2.53 26.42
CA GLY A 75 8.26 -3.30 26.04
C GLY A 75 8.00 -3.25 24.53
N LEU A 76 8.17 -2.10 23.89
CA LEU A 76 7.98 -1.94 22.45
C LEU A 76 9.07 -2.67 21.65
N ILE A 77 10.32 -2.63 22.12
CA ILE A 77 11.44 -3.37 21.53
C ILE A 77 11.21 -4.87 21.68
N THR A 78 10.89 -5.36 22.89
CA THR A 78 10.60 -6.77 23.15
C THR A 78 9.40 -7.26 22.35
N PHE A 79 8.33 -6.48 22.29
CA PHE A 79 7.17 -6.82 21.46
C PHE A 79 7.53 -6.87 19.98
N GLY A 80 8.29 -5.88 19.49
CA GLY A 80 8.77 -5.84 18.12
C GLY A 80 9.65 -7.04 17.76
N THR A 81 10.59 -7.45 18.62
CA THR A 81 11.48 -8.59 18.37
C THR A 81 10.75 -9.94 18.44
N VAL A 82 9.77 -10.09 19.33
CA VAL A 82 8.94 -11.31 19.42
C VAL A 82 7.95 -11.38 18.27
N ALA A 83 7.38 -10.25 17.84
CA ALA A 83 6.46 -10.19 16.71
C ALA A 83 7.17 -10.27 15.35
N ALA A 84 8.46 -9.89 15.28
CA ALA A 84 9.26 -9.91 14.06
C ALA A 84 9.21 -11.25 13.31
N PRO A 85 9.48 -12.44 13.90
CA PRO A 85 9.42 -13.71 13.15
C PRO A 85 8.04 -14.02 12.56
N TYR A 86 6.96 -13.47 13.12
CA TYR A 86 5.60 -13.66 12.61
C TYR A 86 5.21 -12.61 11.55
N LEU A 87 5.65 -11.35 11.73
CA LEU A 87 5.32 -10.25 10.83
C LEU A 87 6.25 -10.15 9.62
N LEU A 88 7.54 -10.46 9.77
CA LEU A 88 8.53 -10.44 8.69
C LEU A 88 8.11 -11.27 7.46
N PRO A 89 7.65 -12.53 7.59
CA PRO A 89 7.24 -13.30 6.41
C PRO A 89 5.99 -12.74 5.73
N ILE A 90 5.09 -12.08 6.47
CA ILE A 90 3.89 -11.43 5.91
C ILE A 90 4.28 -10.16 5.14
N ILE A 91 5.14 -9.33 5.75
CA ILE A 91 5.57 -8.04 5.19
C ILE A 91 6.56 -8.24 4.04
N GLN A 92 7.35 -9.30 4.00
CA GLN A 92 8.28 -9.54 2.89
C GLN A 92 7.61 -10.23 1.68
N ASN A 93 6.34 -10.63 1.78
CA ASN A 93 5.65 -11.33 0.71
C ASN A 93 5.26 -10.38 -0.44
N ARG A 94 5.95 -10.49 -1.58
CA ARG A 94 5.68 -9.70 -2.80
C ARG A 94 4.25 -9.89 -3.32
N ASN A 95 3.69 -11.08 -3.21
CA ASN A 95 2.33 -11.37 -3.71
C ASN A 95 1.28 -10.66 -2.86
N LEU A 96 1.52 -10.52 -1.55
CA LEU A 96 0.64 -9.77 -0.65
C LEU A 96 0.65 -8.29 -1.03
N TRP A 97 1.83 -7.70 -1.23
CA TRP A 97 1.93 -6.30 -1.67
C TRP A 97 1.33 -6.06 -3.06
N ALA A 98 1.50 -7.01 -3.98
CA ALA A 98 0.84 -6.94 -5.28
C ALA A 98 -0.69 -6.94 -5.15
N ALA A 99 -1.26 -7.84 -4.33
CA ALA A 99 -2.70 -7.89 -4.08
C ALA A 99 -3.23 -6.62 -3.40
N VAL A 100 -2.52 -6.11 -2.38
CA VAL A 100 -2.90 -4.87 -1.68
C VAL A 100 -2.84 -3.68 -2.62
N SER A 101 -1.77 -3.53 -3.39
CA SER A 101 -1.61 -2.41 -4.34
C SER A 101 -2.69 -2.45 -5.41
N LEU A 102 -3.01 -3.64 -5.91
CA LEU A 102 -4.09 -3.84 -6.86
C LEU A 102 -5.45 -3.42 -6.30
N ILE A 103 -5.79 -3.87 -5.08
CA ILE A 103 -7.06 -3.50 -4.43
C ILE A 103 -7.12 -1.98 -4.21
N ALA A 104 -6.00 -1.36 -3.80
CA ALA A 104 -5.92 0.08 -3.61
C ALA A 104 -6.19 0.83 -4.91
N VAL A 105 -5.58 0.44 -6.03
CA VAL A 105 -5.82 1.06 -7.35
C VAL A 105 -7.28 0.89 -7.78
N LEU A 106 -7.90 -0.28 -7.55
CA LEU A 106 -9.33 -0.50 -7.86
C LEU A 106 -10.25 0.41 -7.03
N LEU A 107 -9.97 0.57 -5.73
CA LEU A 107 -10.77 1.45 -4.86
C LEU A 107 -10.62 2.92 -5.25
N PHE A 108 -9.40 3.37 -5.56
CA PHE A 108 -9.16 4.75 -5.98
C PHE A 108 -9.75 5.06 -7.36
N THR A 109 -9.71 4.12 -8.30
CA THR A 109 -10.31 4.31 -9.64
C THR A 109 -11.84 4.26 -9.62
N SER A 110 -12.47 3.52 -8.70
CA SER A 110 -13.94 3.49 -8.56
C SER A 110 -14.57 4.78 -8.02
N GLY A 111 -13.77 5.70 -7.46
CA GLY A 111 -14.28 6.95 -6.89
C GLY A 111 -14.69 6.86 -5.42
N HIS A 112 -14.23 5.86 -4.65
CA HIS A 112 -14.53 5.73 -3.22
C HIS A 112 -14.22 7.00 -2.41
N MET A 113 -13.14 7.70 -2.78
CA MET A 113 -12.72 8.95 -2.13
C MET A 113 -13.69 10.12 -2.40
N PHE A 114 -14.30 10.17 -3.59
CA PHE A 114 -15.29 11.19 -3.94
C PHE A 114 -16.53 11.08 -3.02
N ASN A 115 -17.00 9.85 -2.79
CA ASN A 115 -18.10 9.59 -1.87
C ASN A 115 -17.75 9.89 -0.40
N HIS A 116 -16.51 9.60 0.00
CA HIS A 116 -16.06 9.85 1.37
C HIS A 116 -16.01 11.34 1.73
N ILE A 117 -15.54 12.20 0.81
CA ILE A 117 -15.44 13.65 1.06
C ILE A 117 -16.80 14.33 0.97
N ARG A 118 -17.64 13.95 0.00
CA ARG A 118 -18.91 14.63 -0.27
C ARG A 118 -20.09 14.10 0.56
N LYS A 119 -19.90 13.03 1.35
CA LYS A 119 -20.94 12.39 2.19
C LYS A 119 -22.25 12.16 1.42
N VAL A 120 -22.13 11.69 0.18
CA VAL A 120 -23.29 11.48 -0.70
C VAL A 120 -24.21 10.38 -0.13
N PRO A 121 -25.53 10.53 -0.23
CA PRO A 121 -26.46 9.50 0.23
C PRO A 121 -26.25 8.21 -0.57
N TYR A 122 -26.39 7.07 0.11
CA TYR A 122 -26.23 5.74 -0.50
C TYR A 122 -27.27 5.48 -1.59
N VAL A 123 -28.45 6.06 -1.40
CA VAL A 123 -29.60 6.06 -2.31
C VAL A 123 -30.35 7.37 -2.06
N ALA A 124 -30.74 8.08 -3.11
CA ALA A 124 -31.57 9.27 -2.98
C ALA A 124 -33.04 8.95 -3.22
N ALA A 125 -33.94 9.61 -2.51
CA ALA A 125 -35.37 9.54 -2.82
C ALA A 125 -35.66 10.34 -4.09
N ASP A 126 -36.41 9.76 -5.03
CA ASP A 126 -36.79 10.34 -6.32
C ASP A 126 -37.81 11.50 -6.21
N GLY A 127 -38.04 12.04 -5.01
CA GLY A 127 -39.05 13.08 -4.75
C GLY A 127 -40.52 12.66 -4.96
N LYS A 128 -40.78 11.47 -5.53
CA LYS A 128 -42.10 10.89 -5.83
C LYS A 128 -42.41 9.62 -5.03
N GLY A 129 -41.66 9.35 -3.96
CA GLY A 129 -41.82 8.15 -3.11
C GLY A 129 -41.05 6.91 -3.59
N GLY A 130 -40.24 7.02 -4.65
CA GLY A 130 -39.34 5.98 -5.14
C GLY A 130 -37.88 6.16 -4.69
N VAL A 131 -37.08 5.11 -4.82
CA VAL A 131 -35.63 5.14 -4.59
C VAL A 131 -34.92 5.31 -5.92
N SER A 132 -34.15 6.39 -6.09
CA SER A 132 -33.29 6.60 -7.24
C SER A 132 -31.90 6.00 -6.97
N TYR A 133 -31.54 5.02 -7.80
CA TYR A 133 -30.26 4.29 -7.73
C TYR A 133 -29.16 4.94 -8.58
N PHE A 134 -29.54 5.80 -9.53
CA PHE A 134 -28.62 6.50 -10.42
C PHE A 134 -28.85 8.01 -10.34
N ALA A 135 -27.78 8.77 -10.08
CA ALA A 135 -27.88 10.21 -9.91
C ALA A 135 -28.06 10.89 -11.27
N GLY A 136 -29.01 11.83 -11.36
CA GLY A 136 -29.15 12.66 -12.54
C GLY A 136 -27.98 13.64 -12.67
N GLY A 137 -27.24 13.58 -13.77
CA GLY A 137 -26.19 14.54 -14.14
C GLY A 137 -24.75 14.05 -13.91
N PHE A 138 -23.82 14.58 -14.72
CA PHE A 138 -22.42 14.11 -14.79
C PHE A 138 -21.55 14.43 -13.56
N GLN A 139 -22.01 15.30 -12.67
CA GLN A 139 -21.24 15.77 -11.50
C GLN A 139 -21.73 15.19 -10.16
N ASN A 140 -22.83 14.44 -10.16
CA ASN A 140 -23.41 13.87 -8.96
C ASN A 140 -23.25 12.34 -9.02
N GLN A 141 -22.80 11.73 -7.93
CA GLN A 141 -22.50 10.29 -7.87
C GLN A 141 -23.07 9.73 -6.57
N PHE A 142 -23.74 8.59 -6.63
CA PHE A 142 -24.23 7.90 -5.43
C PHE A 142 -23.25 6.89 -4.87
N GLY A 143 -23.37 6.63 -3.56
CA GLY A 143 -22.61 5.59 -2.87
C GLY A 143 -22.74 4.20 -3.54
N LEU A 144 -23.96 3.88 -3.96
CA LEU A 144 -24.31 2.60 -4.59
C LEU A 144 -23.75 2.47 -6.02
N GLU A 145 -23.68 3.54 -6.80
CA GLU A 145 -23.09 3.53 -8.14
C GLU A 145 -21.60 3.15 -8.08
N THR A 146 -20.85 3.76 -7.16
CA THR A 146 -19.42 3.47 -6.96
C THR A 146 -19.18 2.03 -6.55
N GLN A 147 -20.07 1.41 -5.78
CA GLN A 147 -19.94 0.00 -5.41
C GLN A 147 -20.20 -0.94 -6.59
N ILE A 148 -21.21 -0.64 -7.42
CA ILE A 148 -21.47 -1.40 -8.64
C ILE A 148 -20.27 -1.30 -9.58
N VAL A 149 -19.73 -0.09 -9.79
CA VAL A 149 -18.54 0.12 -10.64
C VAL A 149 -17.32 -0.61 -10.06
N ALA A 150 -17.08 -0.50 -8.76
CA ALA A 150 -15.99 -1.22 -8.10
C ALA A 150 -16.13 -2.74 -8.26
N ALA A 151 -17.34 -3.29 -8.12
CA ALA A 151 -17.61 -4.71 -8.30
C ALA A 151 -17.36 -5.16 -9.75
N LEU A 152 -17.82 -4.38 -10.74
CA LEU A 152 -17.61 -4.69 -12.16
C LEU A 152 -16.13 -4.67 -12.55
N CYS A 153 -15.41 -3.61 -12.17
CA CYS A 153 -13.96 -3.50 -12.43
C CYS A 153 -13.17 -4.62 -11.75
N LYS A 154 -13.54 -4.98 -10.52
CA LYS A 154 -12.92 -6.10 -9.78
C LYS A 154 -13.19 -7.45 -10.44
N SER A 155 -14.43 -7.71 -10.86
CA SER A 155 -14.81 -8.95 -11.54
C SER A 155 -14.05 -9.11 -12.87
N PHE A 156 -13.95 -8.05 -13.66
CA PHE A 156 -13.18 -8.06 -14.90
C PHE A 156 -11.70 -8.33 -14.64
N TYR A 157 -11.11 -7.65 -13.64
CA TYR A 157 -9.72 -7.88 -13.28
C TYR A 157 -9.46 -9.35 -12.85
N PHE A 158 -10.36 -9.93 -12.05
CA PHE A 158 -10.23 -11.32 -11.60
C PHE A 158 -10.29 -12.30 -12.78
N LEU A 159 -11.17 -12.07 -13.74
CA LEU A 159 -11.25 -12.87 -14.97
C LEU A 159 -9.96 -12.78 -15.78
N PHE A 160 -9.41 -11.57 -15.97
CA PHE A 160 -8.15 -11.36 -16.68
C PHE A 160 -6.97 -12.04 -15.98
N PHE A 161 -6.87 -11.88 -14.67
CA PHE A 161 -5.82 -12.53 -13.88
C PHE A 161 -5.93 -14.06 -13.93
N SER A 162 -7.14 -14.60 -13.74
CA SER A 162 -7.40 -16.04 -13.85
C SER A 162 -7.05 -16.58 -15.24
N TRP A 163 -7.37 -15.83 -16.29
CA TRP A 163 -7.02 -16.20 -17.66
C TRP A 163 -5.51 -16.27 -17.86
N ILE A 164 -4.77 -15.26 -17.38
CA ILE A 164 -3.30 -15.20 -17.50
C ILE A 164 -2.64 -16.38 -16.77
N LEU A 165 -3.13 -16.77 -15.59
CA LEU A 165 -2.58 -17.92 -14.87
C LEU A 165 -2.92 -19.26 -15.56
N LEU A 166 -4.11 -19.38 -16.16
CA LEU A 166 -4.55 -20.63 -16.80
C LEU A 166 -3.99 -20.79 -18.22
N SER A 167 -3.76 -19.68 -18.92
CA SER A 167 -3.25 -19.62 -20.30
C SER A 167 -2.00 -20.47 -20.56
N PRO A 168 -0.90 -20.37 -19.77
CA PRO A 168 0.29 -21.18 -20.01
C PRO A 168 0.01 -22.68 -19.88
N TRP A 169 -0.81 -23.10 -18.91
CA TRP A 169 -1.15 -24.50 -18.71
C TRP A 169 -1.97 -25.10 -19.86
N LEU A 170 -2.82 -24.30 -20.50
CA LEU A 170 -3.67 -24.75 -21.60
C LEU A 170 -2.95 -24.69 -22.97
N LEU A 171 -2.09 -23.69 -23.20
CA LEU A 171 -1.43 -23.47 -24.49
C LEU A 171 -0.18 -24.32 -24.72
N LEU A 172 0.55 -24.68 -23.65
CA LEU A 172 1.76 -25.52 -23.73
C LEU A 172 1.53 -26.89 -24.40
N PRO A 173 0.50 -27.69 -24.03
CA PRO A 173 0.27 -28.99 -24.66
C PRO A 173 -0.17 -28.88 -26.13
N LEU A 174 -0.98 -27.87 -26.47
CA LEU A 174 -1.40 -27.64 -27.86
C LEU A 174 -0.22 -27.27 -28.77
N LEU A 175 0.69 -26.40 -28.29
CA LEU A 175 1.90 -26.06 -29.03
C LEU A 175 2.81 -27.28 -29.23
N SER A 176 2.95 -28.13 -28.21
CA SER A 176 3.73 -29.36 -28.30
C SER A 176 3.15 -30.35 -29.31
N ILE A 177 1.83 -30.55 -29.34
CA ILE A 177 1.15 -31.40 -30.31
C ILE A 177 1.32 -30.83 -31.73
N LEU A 178 1.16 -29.52 -31.89
CA LEU A 178 1.31 -28.86 -33.20
C LEU A 178 2.75 -29.00 -33.72
N LEU A 179 3.75 -28.77 -32.87
CA LEU A 179 5.15 -28.96 -33.22
C LEU A 179 5.46 -30.41 -33.59
N GLU A 180 4.86 -31.38 -32.91
CA GLU A 180 5.02 -32.80 -33.21
C GLU A 180 4.40 -33.19 -34.55
N ILE A 181 3.20 -32.66 -34.86
CA ILE A 181 2.56 -32.84 -36.18
C ILE A 181 3.42 -32.21 -37.28
N PHE A 182 3.92 -31.00 -37.06
CA PHE A 182 4.82 -30.33 -38.03
C PHE A 182 6.13 -31.09 -38.20
N ARG A 183 6.73 -31.56 -37.11
CA ARG A 183 7.99 -32.35 -37.14
C ARG A 183 7.79 -33.66 -37.91
N LYS A 184 6.67 -34.35 -37.68
CA LYS A 184 6.32 -35.59 -38.39
C LYS A 184 5.99 -35.34 -39.87
N GLY A 185 5.27 -34.27 -40.18
CA GLY A 185 4.99 -33.86 -41.57
C GLY A 185 6.26 -33.48 -42.34
N LYS A 186 7.22 -32.79 -41.70
CA LYS A 186 8.51 -32.46 -42.30
C LYS A 186 9.38 -33.70 -42.53
N GLY A 187 9.33 -34.67 -41.61
CA GLY A 187 10.02 -35.96 -41.75
C GLY A 187 9.51 -36.76 -42.95
N ALA A 188 8.20 -36.88 -43.10
CA ALA A 188 7.58 -37.60 -44.22
C ALA A 188 7.92 -36.98 -45.60
N MET A 189 7.95 -35.64 -45.68
CA MET A 189 8.32 -34.94 -46.92
C MET A 189 9.79 -35.18 -47.32
N LEU A 190 10.69 -35.22 -46.33
CA LEU A 190 12.12 -35.51 -46.57
C LEU A 190 12.35 -36.98 -46.94
N GLU A 191 11.59 -37.89 -46.36
CA GLU A 191 11.64 -39.34 -46.66
C GLU A 191 11.13 -39.64 -48.08
N GLU A 192 10.03 -39.03 -48.51
CA GLU A 192 9.54 -39.17 -49.90
C GLU A 192 10.52 -38.57 -50.92
N THR A 193 11.11 -37.41 -50.62
CA THR A 193 12.07 -36.76 -51.52
C THR A 193 13.35 -37.60 -51.69
N GLY A 194 13.89 -38.14 -50.59
CA GLY A 194 15.08 -38.99 -50.64
C GLY A 194 14.82 -40.34 -51.32
N THR A 195 13.62 -40.89 -51.18
CA THR A 195 13.23 -42.14 -51.86
C THR A 195 13.09 -41.93 -53.37
N GLN A 196 12.54 -40.80 -53.81
CA GLN A 196 12.45 -40.48 -55.24
C GLN A 196 13.82 -40.20 -55.88
N GLU A 197 14.73 -39.53 -55.18
CA GLU A 197 16.09 -39.32 -55.69
C GLU A 197 16.88 -40.64 -55.77
N ALA A 198 16.69 -41.55 -54.81
CA ALA A 198 17.32 -42.87 -54.83
C ALA A 198 16.76 -43.79 -55.93
N GLU A 199 15.45 -43.73 -56.21
CA GLU A 199 14.81 -44.43 -57.33
C GLU A 199 15.33 -43.90 -58.68
N ARG A 200 15.40 -42.57 -58.84
CA ARG A 200 15.90 -41.92 -60.05
C ARG A 200 17.36 -42.29 -60.35
N GLY A 201 18.23 -42.28 -59.34
CA GLY A 201 19.63 -42.69 -59.53
C GLY A 201 19.80 -44.17 -59.91
N ARG A 202 18.95 -45.06 -59.39
CA ARG A 202 18.93 -46.48 -59.78
C ARG A 202 18.39 -46.72 -61.19
N GLU A 203 17.52 -45.86 -61.67
CA GLU A 203 17.01 -45.90 -63.03
C GLU A 203 18.08 -45.43 -64.01
N GLU A 204 18.78 -44.31 -63.73
CA GLU A 204 19.93 -43.85 -64.52
C GLU A 204 21.05 -44.90 -64.57
N GLU A 205 21.36 -45.58 -63.46
CA GLU A 205 22.36 -46.65 -63.44
C GLU A 205 21.95 -47.87 -64.28
N ARG A 206 20.64 -48.19 -64.33
CA ARG A 206 20.11 -49.28 -65.17
C ARG A 206 20.15 -48.92 -66.66
N GLU A 207 19.80 -47.69 -67.00
CA GLU A 207 19.90 -47.17 -68.38
C GLU A 207 21.36 -47.20 -68.85
N LEU A 208 22.30 -46.71 -68.04
CA LEU A 208 23.73 -46.76 -68.34
C LEU A 208 24.23 -48.20 -68.56
N LYS A 209 23.82 -49.13 -67.70
CA LYS A 209 24.18 -50.55 -67.85
C LYS A 209 23.57 -51.16 -69.12
N SER A 210 22.34 -50.83 -69.46
CA SER A 210 21.68 -51.30 -70.68
C SER A 210 22.39 -50.76 -71.94
N VAL A 211 22.76 -49.49 -71.94
CA VAL A 211 23.52 -48.86 -73.05
C VAL A 211 24.91 -49.49 -73.19
N VAL A 212 25.62 -49.74 -72.09
CA VAL A 212 26.93 -50.41 -72.11
C VAL A 212 26.82 -51.83 -72.66
N ILE A 213 25.79 -52.59 -72.27
CA ILE A 213 25.54 -53.95 -72.79
C ILE A 213 25.24 -53.91 -74.29
N GLN A 214 24.40 -52.97 -74.75
CA GLN A 214 24.08 -52.80 -76.17
C GLN A 214 25.33 -52.47 -76.99
N PHE A 215 26.19 -51.58 -76.48
CA PHE A 215 27.44 -51.21 -77.15
C PHE A 215 28.42 -52.40 -77.21
N GLN A 216 28.41 -53.26 -76.20
CA GLN A 216 29.25 -54.46 -76.16
C GLN A 216 28.76 -55.55 -77.13
N GLU A 217 27.44 -55.68 -77.34
CA GLU A 217 26.88 -56.56 -78.39
C GLU A 217 27.18 -56.05 -79.80
N ASP A 218 27.06 -54.74 -80.05
CA ASP A 218 27.34 -54.14 -81.37
C ASP A 218 28.82 -54.24 -81.77
N PHE A 219 29.76 -54.22 -80.81
CA PHE A 219 31.19 -54.38 -81.09
C PHE A 219 31.62 -55.84 -81.32
N SER A 220 30.76 -56.81 -80.99
CA SER A 220 31.03 -58.25 -81.13
C SER A 220 30.50 -58.86 -82.44
N ARG A 221 29.79 -58.08 -83.28
CA ARG A 221 29.40 -58.44 -84.64
C ARG A 221 30.34 -57.82 -85.67
#